data_AF-A0A954GIL7-F1
#
_entry.id   AF-A0A954GIL7-F1
#
_cell.length_a   1.000
_cell.length_b   1.000
_cell.length_c   1.000
_cell.angle_alpha   90.00
_cell.angle_beta   90.00
_cell.angle_gamma   90.00
#
_symmetry.space_group_name_H-M   'P 1'
#
loop_
_entity.id
_entity.type
_entity.pdbx_description
1 polymer ?
#
loop_
_entity_poly.entity_id
_entity_poly.type
_entity_poly.pdbx_seq_one_letter_code
_entity_poly.pdbx_strand_id
1 'polypeptide(L)'
;MRLFALLMFSVSFAVRAEAQVTLQFKLAEGDVIRQVMTQEMTSASKVQGRDVSSEMKQIVHIEQQIGEVAENGSAQVLQKITRMQMSMKMPFGQSFEYDSDGENDQVPAMFKDLIGKMVGAEFKGTLAPTGEMTDISISEDLRNALKKSPGSPFGAGKDDDVFQQMMSQSSVAFPDHPVKEGDSWSDEITMKMPFGEMKVDRTSTYNGTDDDGLHVIDISLEMTLQPGDNPQMKLSIKDSTASGKMLFDNAAGRIVNLDLKQNVTMEISAAGQQINQEVSTTTKLEADKGERTTQPSE
;
A
#
# COMPACT_ATOMS: atom_id res chain seq x y z
N MET A 1 46.53 36.80 -55.21
CA MET A 1 45.36 37.17 -54.37
C MET A 1 44.88 35.90 -53.69
N ARG A 2 44.89 35.87 -52.36
CA ARG A 2 44.80 34.65 -51.52
C ARG A 2 43.38 34.06 -51.54
N LEU A 3 43.25 32.76 -51.80
CA LEU A 3 42.02 31.98 -51.63
C LEU A 3 41.94 31.52 -50.17
N PHE A 4 40.91 31.93 -49.45
CA PHE A 4 40.60 31.45 -48.10
C PHE A 4 39.55 30.34 -48.20
N ALA A 5 39.92 29.11 -47.85
CA ALA A 5 38.99 27.99 -47.71
C ALA A 5 38.43 28.00 -46.29
N LEU A 6 37.11 28.16 -46.16
CA LEU A 6 36.41 28.08 -44.89
C LEU A 6 35.99 26.62 -44.66
N LEU A 7 36.61 25.95 -43.68
CA LEU A 7 36.19 24.63 -43.19
C LEU A 7 35.01 24.84 -42.22
N MET A 8 33.82 24.41 -42.61
CA MET A 8 32.65 24.36 -41.71
C MET A 8 32.71 23.07 -40.89
N PHE A 9 32.98 23.20 -39.59
CA PHE A 9 32.92 22.09 -38.63
C PHE A 9 31.44 21.88 -38.24
N SER A 10 30.80 20.85 -38.78
CA SER A 10 29.46 20.44 -38.37
C SER A 10 29.57 19.70 -37.04
N VAL A 11 29.19 20.35 -35.94
CA VAL A 11 29.05 19.68 -34.64
C VAL A 11 27.72 18.94 -34.66
N SER A 12 27.76 17.64 -34.96
CA SER A 12 26.61 16.76 -34.79
C SER A 12 26.34 16.59 -33.30
N PHE A 13 25.35 17.33 -32.78
CA PHE A 13 24.76 16.98 -31.49
C PHE A 13 24.09 15.61 -31.66
N ALA A 14 24.71 14.56 -31.12
CA ALA A 14 24.03 13.30 -30.92
C ALA A 14 22.94 13.54 -29.87
N VAL A 15 21.70 13.77 -30.34
CA VAL A 15 20.52 13.70 -29.49
C VAL A 15 20.49 12.26 -28.97
N ARG A 16 20.81 12.06 -27.69
CA ARG A 16 20.42 10.82 -27.00
C ARG A 16 18.90 10.80 -27.07
N ALA A 17 18.34 9.91 -27.90
CA ALA A 17 16.95 9.56 -27.78
C ALA A 17 16.80 8.94 -26.38
N GLU A 18 16.21 9.67 -25.44
CA GLU A 18 15.82 9.09 -24.16
C GLU A 18 14.75 8.04 -24.47
N ALA A 19 15.05 6.79 -24.14
CA ALA A 19 14.16 5.67 -24.42
C ALA A 19 12.89 5.84 -23.56
N GLN A 20 11.76 6.05 -24.23
CA GLN A 20 10.46 5.99 -23.57
C GLN A 20 10.10 4.53 -23.30
N VAL A 21 9.45 4.27 -22.17
CA VAL A 21 8.96 2.95 -21.78
C VAL A 21 7.51 3.02 -21.37
N THR A 22 6.71 2.05 -21.80
CA THR A 22 5.38 1.81 -21.25
C THR A 22 5.51 0.88 -20.05
N LEU A 23 5.14 1.38 -18.86
CA LEU A 23 5.06 0.60 -17.64
C LEU A 23 3.66 -0.01 -17.54
N GLN A 24 3.57 -1.33 -17.52
CA GLN A 24 2.28 -2.01 -17.42
C GLN A 24 2.43 -3.40 -16.81
N PHE A 25 1.43 -3.81 -16.05
CA PHE A 25 1.27 -5.19 -15.63
C PHE A 25 1.07 -6.08 -16.86
N LYS A 26 1.64 -7.29 -16.79
CA LYS A 26 1.50 -8.31 -17.82
C LYS A 26 0.92 -9.54 -17.16
N LEU A 27 -0.40 -9.63 -17.23
CA LEU A 27 -1.18 -10.66 -16.55
C LEU A 27 -1.39 -11.83 -17.52
N ALA A 28 -1.09 -13.06 -17.08
CA ALA A 28 -1.40 -14.26 -17.84
C ALA A 28 -2.37 -15.15 -17.05
N GLU A 29 -3.38 -15.67 -17.76
CA GLU A 29 -4.35 -16.58 -17.16
C GLU A 29 -3.66 -17.81 -16.56
N GLY A 30 -4.04 -18.15 -15.33
CA GLY A 30 -3.45 -19.24 -14.56
C GLY A 30 -2.18 -18.86 -13.78
N ASP A 31 -1.66 -17.63 -13.92
CA ASP A 31 -0.54 -17.18 -13.11
C ASP A 31 -0.89 -17.17 -11.62
N VAL A 32 0.09 -17.56 -10.81
CA VAL A 32 0.03 -17.46 -9.36
C VAL A 32 1.18 -16.59 -8.88
N ILE A 33 0.84 -15.42 -8.37
CA ILE A 33 1.78 -14.45 -7.82
C ILE A 33 1.74 -14.58 -6.30
N ARG A 34 2.91 -14.74 -5.67
CA ARG A 34 3.03 -14.78 -4.21
C ARG A 34 3.88 -13.63 -3.72
N GLN A 35 3.40 -12.96 -2.70
CA GLN A 35 4.04 -11.79 -2.12
C GLN A 35 4.02 -11.86 -0.61
N VAL A 36 5.00 -11.24 0.01
CA VAL A 36 5.06 -11.00 1.45
C VAL A 36 5.02 -9.51 1.68
N MET A 37 4.05 -9.06 2.47
CA MET A 37 3.97 -7.70 2.98
C MET A 37 4.43 -7.68 4.43
N THR A 38 5.47 -6.93 4.74
CA THR A 38 5.91 -6.63 6.10
C THR A 38 5.57 -5.20 6.43
N GLN A 39 4.88 -4.97 7.54
CA GLN A 39 4.55 -3.65 8.03
C GLN A 39 5.02 -3.50 9.48
N GLU A 40 5.73 -2.42 9.76
CA GLU A 40 6.13 -2.04 11.12
C GLU A 40 5.56 -0.67 11.43
N MET A 41 4.88 -0.55 12.57
CA MET A 41 4.23 0.67 13.01
C MET A 41 4.62 0.98 14.44
N THR A 42 4.98 2.23 14.70
CA THR A 42 5.13 2.77 16.05
C THR A 42 4.15 3.91 16.23
N SER A 43 3.44 3.94 17.35
CA SER A 43 2.63 5.09 17.74
C SER A 43 3.04 5.63 19.09
N ALA A 44 3.05 6.95 19.23
CA ALA A 44 3.37 7.64 20.47
C ALA A 44 2.36 8.76 20.72
N SER A 45 1.91 8.91 21.96
CA SER A 45 1.00 9.97 22.38
C SER A 45 1.19 10.32 23.84
N LYS A 46 0.68 11.47 24.27
CA LYS A 46 0.58 11.85 25.68
C LYS A 46 -0.87 11.88 26.12
N VAL A 47 -1.24 11.01 27.06
CA VAL A 47 -2.59 10.95 27.63
C VAL A 47 -2.51 11.28 29.12
N GLN A 48 -3.18 12.35 29.54
CA GLN A 48 -3.18 12.82 30.93
C GLN A 48 -1.76 13.02 31.52
N GLY A 49 -0.81 13.48 30.68
CA GLY A 49 0.58 13.71 31.07
C GLY A 49 1.45 12.46 31.18
N ARG A 50 0.93 11.28 30.80
CA ARG A 50 1.71 10.03 30.70
C ARG A 50 2.01 9.73 29.24
N ASP A 51 3.23 9.27 28.96
CA ASP A 51 3.59 8.75 27.66
C ASP A 51 2.90 7.41 27.44
N VAL A 52 2.26 7.27 26.28
CA VAL A 52 1.53 6.10 25.84
C VAL A 52 2.04 5.75 24.45
N SER A 53 2.66 4.58 24.32
CA SER A 53 3.18 4.09 23.05
C SER A 53 2.68 2.69 22.72
N SER A 54 2.67 2.37 21.44
CA SER A 54 2.50 1.02 20.93
C SER A 54 3.45 0.75 19.79
N GLU A 55 3.82 -0.53 19.65
CA GLU A 55 4.59 -1.04 18.52
C GLU A 55 3.80 -2.19 17.91
N MET A 56 3.79 -2.28 16.58
CA MET A 56 3.17 -3.37 15.86
C MET A 56 4.10 -3.79 14.73
N LYS A 57 4.32 -5.09 14.60
CA LYS A 57 4.92 -5.70 13.42
C LYS A 57 3.94 -6.71 12.85
N GLN A 58 3.68 -6.62 11.56
CA GLN A 58 2.78 -7.52 10.85
C GLN A 58 3.48 -8.05 9.61
N ILE A 59 3.33 -9.36 9.35
CA ILE A 59 3.79 -10.02 8.14
C ILE A 59 2.59 -10.73 7.54
N VAL A 60 2.29 -10.45 6.28
CA VAL A 60 1.13 -11.00 5.55
C VAL A 60 1.64 -11.68 4.29
N HIS A 61 1.37 -12.97 4.17
CA HIS A 61 1.58 -13.71 2.93
C HIS A 61 0.32 -13.60 2.08
N ILE A 62 0.50 -13.16 0.84
CA ILE A 62 -0.55 -12.88 -0.12
C ILE A 62 -0.33 -13.78 -1.34
N GLU A 63 -1.35 -14.50 -1.73
CA GLU A 63 -1.40 -15.22 -3.01
C GLU A 63 -2.44 -14.54 -3.91
N GLN A 64 -2.06 -14.24 -5.15
CA GLN A 64 -2.94 -13.75 -6.19
C GLN A 64 -3.02 -14.80 -7.30
N GLN A 65 -4.22 -15.20 -7.66
CA GLN A 65 -4.50 -16.08 -8.78
C GLN A 65 -5.10 -15.26 -9.92
N ILE A 66 -4.47 -15.32 -11.08
CA ILE A 66 -4.92 -14.62 -12.28
C ILE A 66 -5.89 -15.54 -13.03
N GLY A 67 -7.13 -15.11 -13.14
CA GLY A 67 -8.18 -15.77 -13.91
C GLY A 67 -8.17 -15.33 -15.38
N GLU A 68 -9.36 -15.28 -15.96
CA GLU A 68 -9.56 -14.87 -17.35
C GLU A 68 -8.95 -13.49 -17.63
N VAL A 69 -8.24 -13.38 -18.75
CA VAL A 69 -7.66 -12.13 -19.26
C VAL A 69 -8.47 -11.66 -20.46
N ALA A 70 -9.05 -10.47 -20.37
CA ALA A 70 -9.81 -9.84 -21.44
C ALA A 70 -8.92 -9.34 -22.58
N GLU A 71 -9.52 -9.05 -23.74
CA GLU A 71 -8.79 -8.55 -24.93
C GLU A 71 -8.02 -7.24 -24.66
N ASN A 72 -8.48 -6.42 -23.71
CA ASN A 72 -7.80 -5.18 -23.30
C ASN A 72 -6.64 -5.41 -22.30
N GLY A 73 -6.32 -6.67 -21.97
CA GLY A 73 -5.28 -7.05 -21.02
C GLY A 73 -5.68 -7.01 -19.55
N SER A 74 -6.92 -6.61 -19.22
CA SER A 74 -7.41 -6.65 -17.84
C SER A 74 -7.69 -8.10 -17.43
N ALA A 75 -7.40 -8.46 -16.18
CA ALA A 75 -7.61 -9.82 -15.71
C ALA A 75 -8.47 -9.87 -14.45
N GLN A 76 -9.24 -10.96 -14.31
CA GLN A 76 -9.84 -11.29 -13.02
C GLN A 76 -8.74 -11.71 -12.05
N VAL A 77 -8.74 -11.15 -10.84
CA VAL A 77 -7.77 -11.48 -9.80
C VAL A 77 -8.50 -11.97 -8.57
N LEU A 78 -8.10 -13.15 -8.09
CA LEU A 78 -8.47 -13.68 -6.79
C LEU A 78 -7.28 -13.54 -5.85
N GLN A 79 -7.38 -12.64 -4.87
CA GLN A 79 -6.37 -12.46 -3.84
C GLN A 79 -6.77 -13.19 -2.57
N LYS A 80 -5.81 -13.88 -1.94
CA LYS A 80 -5.99 -14.63 -0.71
C LYS A 80 -4.85 -14.34 0.26
N ILE A 81 -5.21 -14.07 1.51
CA ILE A 81 -4.22 -14.04 2.60
C ILE A 81 -3.97 -15.48 3.05
N THR A 82 -2.75 -15.98 2.85
CA THR A 82 -2.40 -17.39 3.12
C THR A 82 -1.85 -17.60 4.52
N ARG A 83 -1.11 -16.62 5.04
CA ARG A 83 -0.59 -16.61 6.42
C ARG A 83 -0.52 -15.19 6.93
N MET A 84 -0.75 -15.01 8.22
CA MET A 84 -0.55 -13.73 8.90
C MET A 84 0.19 -13.95 10.20
N GLN A 85 1.21 -13.14 10.42
CA GLN A 85 1.94 -13.07 11.68
C GLN A 85 1.87 -11.64 12.21
N MET A 86 1.71 -11.49 13.52
CA MET A 86 1.60 -10.17 14.13
C MET A 86 2.19 -10.17 15.55
N SER A 87 3.05 -9.21 15.81
CA SER A 87 3.55 -8.85 17.13
C SER A 87 2.97 -7.49 17.50
N MET A 88 2.40 -7.35 18.69
CA MET A 88 1.91 -6.07 19.19
C MET A 88 2.36 -5.83 20.62
N LYS A 89 3.00 -4.68 20.85
CA LYS A 89 3.26 -4.13 22.19
C LYS A 89 2.29 -2.99 22.43
N MET A 90 1.56 -3.09 23.52
CA MET A 90 0.54 -2.15 23.94
C MET A 90 1.02 -1.33 25.14
N PRO A 91 0.36 -0.20 25.43
CA PRO A 91 0.64 0.57 26.63
C PRO A 91 0.58 -0.27 27.91
N PHE A 92 1.29 0.16 28.95
CA PHE A 92 1.32 -0.50 30.27
C PHE A 92 1.93 -1.92 30.26
N GLY A 93 2.75 -2.24 29.25
CA GLY A 93 3.52 -3.49 29.21
C GLY A 93 2.71 -4.72 28.76
N GLN A 94 1.52 -4.52 28.22
CA GLN A 94 0.76 -5.60 27.58
C GLN A 94 1.37 -5.91 26.20
N SER A 95 1.38 -7.17 25.80
CA SER A 95 1.80 -7.58 24.46
C SER A 95 1.15 -8.89 24.06
N PHE A 96 1.07 -9.15 22.75
CA PHE A 96 0.71 -10.47 22.24
C PHE A 96 1.40 -10.73 20.90
N GLU A 97 1.53 -12.02 20.61
CA GLU A 97 1.99 -12.55 19.33
C GLU A 97 0.85 -13.37 18.72
N TYR A 98 0.74 -13.34 17.40
CA TYR A 98 -0.18 -14.14 16.61
C TYR A 98 0.56 -14.73 15.41
N ASP A 99 0.34 -16.00 15.13
CA ASP A 99 0.73 -16.66 13.89
C ASP A 99 -0.40 -17.56 13.43
N SER A 100 -0.94 -17.35 12.24
CA SER A 100 -2.07 -18.13 11.74
C SER A 100 -1.78 -19.63 11.61
N ASP A 101 -0.50 -20.00 11.52
CA ASP A 101 -0.05 -21.39 11.42
C ASP A 101 0.38 -21.97 12.78
N GLY A 102 0.27 -21.19 13.86
CA GLY A 102 0.71 -21.55 15.22
C GLY A 102 -0.40 -21.54 16.28
N GLU A 103 0.01 -21.78 17.53
CA GLU A 103 -0.89 -21.70 18.70
C GLU A 103 -1.13 -20.24 19.10
N ASN A 104 -2.40 -19.86 19.27
CA ASN A 104 -2.82 -18.47 19.47
C ASN A 104 -3.67 -18.27 20.74
N ASP A 105 -3.32 -18.96 21.83
CA ASP A 105 -4.11 -18.96 23.06
C ASP A 105 -3.99 -17.67 23.88
N GLN A 106 -2.92 -16.90 23.67
CA GLN A 106 -2.65 -15.66 24.38
C GLN A 106 -3.16 -14.40 23.65
N VAL A 107 -3.79 -14.59 22.48
CA VAL A 107 -4.31 -13.48 21.68
C VAL A 107 -5.62 -12.99 22.28
N PRO A 108 -5.76 -11.70 22.61
CA PRO A 108 -7.00 -11.18 23.18
C PRO A 108 -8.20 -11.45 22.26
N ALA A 109 -9.35 -11.80 22.86
CA ALA A 109 -10.55 -12.21 22.12
C ALA A 109 -10.99 -11.20 21.05
N MET A 110 -10.78 -9.89 21.30
CA MET A 110 -11.10 -8.82 20.35
C MET A 110 -10.31 -8.89 19.03
N PHE A 111 -9.09 -9.46 19.06
CA PHE A 111 -8.22 -9.61 17.89
C PHE A 111 -8.39 -10.98 17.24
N LYS A 112 -8.70 -12.02 18.03
CA LYS A 112 -8.81 -13.41 17.57
C LYS A 112 -9.85 -13.59 16.45
N ASP A 113 -11.03 -12.98 16.59
CA ASP A 113 -12.10 -13.09 15.59
C ASP A 113 -11.74 -12.37 14.28
N LEU A 114 -11.27 -11.12 14.36
CA LEU A 114 -10.91 -10.34 13.18
C LEU A 114 -9.75 -10.96 12.40
N ILE A 115 -8.65 -11.29 13.10
CA ILE A 115 -7.46 -11.84 12.46
C ILE A 115 -7.74 -13.23 11.88
N GLY A 116 -8.46 -14.08 12.63
CA GLY A 116 -8.87 -15.40 12.16
C GLY A 116 -9.75 -15.36 10.91
N LYS A 117 -10.55 -14.30 10.75
CA LYS A 117 -11.40 -14.09 9.56
C LYS A 117 -10.66 -13.48 8.36
N MET A 118 -9.52 -12.82 8.56
CA MET A 118 -8.68 -12.31 7.46
C MET A 118 -7.87 -13.42 6.80
N VAL A 119 -7.38 -14.39 7.57
CA VAL A 119 -6.63 -15.52 7.02
C VAL A 119 -7.56 -16.45 6.25
N GLY A 120 -7.18 -16.78 5.03
CA GLY A 120 -8.02 -17.52 4.10
C GLY A 120 -9.15 -16.70 3.48
N ALA A 121 -9.29 -15.42 3.84
CA ALA A 121 -10.23 -14.54 3.17
C ALA A 121 -9.85 -14.35 1.71
N GLU A 122 -10.88 -14.35 0.86
CA GLU A 122 -10.76 -14.16 -0.57
C GLU A 122 -11.31 -12.79 -0.96
N PHE A 123 -10.52 -12.07 -1.73
CA PHE A 123 -10.83 -10.78 -2.34
C PHE A 123 -10.83 -10.99 -3.84
N LYS A 124 -11.89 -10.56 -4.52
CA LYS A 124 -12.00 -10.67 -5.98
C LYS A 124 -12.08 -9.28 -6.57
N GLY A 125 -11.44 -9.07 -7.71
CA GLY A 125 -11.55 -7.82 -8.48
C GLY A 125 -11.02 -8.00 -9.90
N THR A 126 -11.09 -6.93 -10.67
CA THR A 126 -10.51 -6.83 -12.01
C THR A 126 -9.28 -5.93 -11.95
N LEU A 127 -8.14 -6.41 -12.44
CA LEU A 127 -6.89 -5.64 -12.50
C LEU A 127 -6.60 -5.25 -13.96
N ALA A 128 -6.51 -3.96 -14.23
CA ALA A 128 -6.10 -3.44 -15.53
C ALA A 128 -4.57 -3.51 -15.72
N PRO A 129 -4.04 -3.47 -16.96
CA PRO A 129 -2.60 -3.36 -17.22
C PRO A 129 -1.95 -2.12 -16.58
N THR A 130 -2.72 -1.04 -16.37
CA THR A 130 -2.26 0.15 -15.65
C THR A 130 -2.08 -0.11 -14.15
N GLY A 131 -2.64 -1.19 -13.60
CA GLY A 131 -2.66 -1.46 -12.16
C GLY A 131 -3.91 -0.94 -11.44
N GLU A 132 -4.82 -0.29 -12.15
CA GLU A 132 -6.13 0.09 -11.60
C GLU A 132 -6.94 -1.17 -11.26
N MET A 133 -7.55 -1.19 -10.07
CA MET A 133 -8.39 -2.30 -9.61
C MET A 133 -9.86 -1.88 -9.49
N THR A 134 -10.74 -2.60 -10.18
CA THR A 134 -12.20 -2.38 -10.19
C THR A 134 -12.96 -3.63 -9.73
N ASP A 135 -14.28 -3.51 -9.59
CA ASP A 135 -15.19 -4.64 -9.30
C ASP A 135 -14.82 -5.45 -8.05
N ILE A 136 -14.34 -4.74 -7.03
CA ILE A 136 -13.80 -5.36 -5.82
C ILE A 136 -14.93 -5.92 -4.96
N SER A 137 -14.80 -7.17 -4.55
CA SER A 137 -15.73 -7.85 -3.66
C SER A 137 -15.02 -8.69 -2.61
N ILE A 138 -15.68 -8.85 -1.46
CA ILE A 138 -15.23 -9.65 -0.31
C ILE A 138 -16.34 -10.58 0.16
N SER A 139 -15.96 -11.62 0.89
CA SER A 139 -16.93 -12.51 1.53
C SER A 139 -17.79 -11.78 2.58
N GLU A 140 -19.05 -12.20 2.71
CA GLU A 140 -19.98 -11.68 3.71
C GLU A 140 -19.46 -11.88 5.15
N ASP A 141 -18.73 -12.97 5.39
CA ASP A 141 -18.08 -13.24 6.67
C ASP A 141 -17.02 -12.19 7.01
N LEU A 142 -16.12 -11.87 6.06
CA LEU A 142 -15.09 -10.86 6.27
C LEU A 142 -15.73 -9.48 6.45
N ARG A 143 -16.74 -9.16 5.65
CA ARG A 143 -17.50 -7.92 5.73
C ARG A 143 -18.09 -7.72 7.13
N ASN A 144 -18.71 -8.76 7.68
CA ASN A 144 -19.31 -8.70 9.02
C ASN A 144 -18.25 -8.58 10.12
N ALA A 145 -17.08 -9.20 9.97
CA ALA A 145 -15.97 -9.04 10.90
C ALA A 145 -15.41 -7.59 10.88
N LEU A 146 -15.21 -7.01 9.69
CA LEU A 146 -14.74 -5.63 9.52
C LEU A 146 -15.71 -4.60 10.13
N LYS A 147 -17.03 -4.82 10.00
CA LYS A 147 -18.07 -3.95 10.58
C LYS A 147 -18.07 -3.98 12.12
N LYS A 148 -17.72 -5.11 12.73
CA LYS A 148 -17.70 -5.29 14.20
C LYS A 148 -16.38 -4.85 14.84
N SER A 149 -15.34 -4.61 14.05
CA SER A 149 -14.02 -4.24 14.56
C SER A 149 -14.03 -2.86 15.23
N PRO A 150 -13.56 -2.73 16.48
CA PRO A 150 -13.49 -1.44 17.19
C PRO A 150 -12.61 -0.43 16.44
N GLY A 151 -13.12 0.79 16.21
CA GLY A 151 -12.39 1.85 15.51
C GLY A 151 -12.25 1.65 14.00
N SER A 152 -12.90 0.62 13.44
CA SER A 152 -12.92 0.35 12.02
C SER A 152 -13.66 1.46 11.25
N PRO A 153 -13.06 2.03 10.18
CA PRO A 153 -13.80 2.93 9.30
C PRO A 153 -14.95 2.20 8.58
N PHE A 154 -14.89 0.87 8.49
CA PHE A 154 -15.92 0.02 7.91
C PHE A 154 -17.13 -0.20 8.82
N GLY A 155 -17.02 0.09 10.13
CA GLY A 155 -18.14 -0.06 11.08
C GLY A 155 -19.19 1.03 11.00
N ALA A 156 -18.89 2.15 10.32
CA ALA A 156 -19.75 3.31 10.21
C ALA A 156 -20.42 3.47 8.83
N GLY A 157 -19.97 2.71 7.82
CA GLY A 157 -20.57 2.68 6.49
C GLY A 157 -21.72 1.68 6.39
N LYS A 158 -22.80 2.06 5.71
CA LYS A 158 -23.89 1.13 5.35
C LYS A 158 -23.53 0.27 4.13
N ASP A 159 -22.64 0.76 3.29
CA ASP A 159 -22.35 0.23 1.95
C ASP A 159 -20.88 -0.22 1.81
N ASP A 160 -20.63 -1.13 0.86
CA ASP A 160 -19.33 -1.76 0.60
C ASP A 160 -18.26 -0.80 0.03
N ASP A 161 -18.71 0.41 -0.30
CA ASP A 161 -17.94 1.42 -1.03
C ASP A 161 -16.64 1.80 -0.34
N VAL A 162 -16.60 1.86 1.00
CA VAL A 162 -15.38 2.28 1.73
C VAL A 162 -14.26 1.24 1.56
N PHE A 163 -14.60 -0.06 1.57
CA PHE A 163 -13.61 -1.11 1.37
C PHE A 163 -13.12 -1.15 -0.06
N GLN A 164 -14.05 -1.12 -1.02
CA GLN A 164 -13.69 -1.07 -2.44
C GLN A 164 -12.83 0.17 -2.73
N GLN A 165 -13.22 1.34 -2.23
CA GLN A 165 -12.47 2.58 -2.37
C GLN A 165 -11.05 2.45 -1.81
N MET A 166 -10.89 1.92 -0.59
CA MET A 166 -9.56 1.69 0.00
C MET A 166 -8.72 0.72 -0.83
N MET A 167 -9.30 -0.38 -1.30
CA MET A 167 -8.55 -1.38 -2.07
C MET A 167 -8.18 -0.86 -3.48
N SER A 168 -9.13 -0.24 -4.19
CA SER A 168 -8.89 0.38 -5.50
C SER A 168 -7.82 1.46 -5.44
N GLN A 169 -7.75 2.21 -4.33
CA GLN A 169 -6.79 3.29 -4.15
C GLN A 169 -5.44 2.81 -3.62
N SER A 170 -5.39 1.64 -2.99
CA SER A 170 -4.14 1.02 -2.55
C SER A 170 -3.31 0.43 -3.70
N SER A 171 -3.92 0.23 -4.88
CA SER A 171 -3.19 -0.25 -6.04
C SER A 171 -2.29 0.84 -6.63
N VAL A 172 -1.15 0.42 -7.18
CA VAL A 172 -0.25 1.34 -7.88
C VAL A 172 -0.72 1.44 -9.33
N ALA A 173 -1.00 2.67 -9.76
CA ALA A 173 -1.43 2.96 -11.12
C ALA A 173 -0.28 3.57 -11.93
N PHE A 174 0.04 2.96 -13.06
CA PHE A 174 0.91 3.49 -14.09
C PHE A 174 0.12 4.36 -15.07
N PRO A 175 0.77 5.36 -15.69
CA PRO A 175 0.15 6.17 -16.74
C PRO A 175 -0.17 5.32 -17.97
N ASP A 176 -1.20 5.73 -18.72
CA ASP A 176 -1.62 5.11 -19.98
C ASP A 176 -0.71 5.45 -21.18
N HIS A 177 0.37 6.19 -20.94
CA HIS A 177 1.31 6.65 -21.95
C HIS A 177 2.76 6.28 -21.59
N PRO A 178 3.66 6.19 -22.59
CA PRO A 178 5.07 5.95 -22.33
C PRO A 178 5.69 7.07 -21.49
N VAL A 179 6.56 6.69 -20.55
CA VAL A 179 7.34 7.60 -19.70
C VAL A 179 8.82 7.54 -20.04
N LYS A 180 9.52 8.65 -19.86
CA LYS A 180 10.98 8.72 -19.85
C LYS A 180 11.49 9.04 -18.45
N GLU A 181 12.77 8.80 -18.21
CA GLU A 181 13.41 9.12 -16.92
C GLU A 181 13.17 10.59 -16.54
N GLY A 182 12.78 10.82 -15.29
CA GLY A 182 12.39 12.12 -14.75
C GLY A 182 10.91 12.48 -14.96
N ASP A 183 10.16 11.75 -15.79
CA ASP A 183 8.71 11.97 -15.90
C ASP A 183 8.01 11.63 -14.60
N SER A 184 6.99 12.42 -14.27
CA SER A 184 6.17 12.23 -13.08
C SER A 184 4.69 12.26 -13.43
N TRP A 185 3.91 11.47 -12.72
CA TRP A 185 2.45 11.47 -12.78
C TRP A 185 1.88 11.51 -11.37
N SER A 186 0.69 12.07 -11.26
CA SER A 186 0.01 12.22 -9.98
C SER A 186 -1.43 11.76 -10.07
N ASP A 187 -1.94 11.25 -8.95
CA ASP A 187 -3.33 10.91 -8.75
C ASP A 187 -3.79 11.38 -7.37
N GLU A 188 -5.05 11.81 -7.30
CA GLU A 188 -5.69 12.20 -6.05
C GLU A 188 -6.60 11.06 -5.58
N ILE A 189 -6.31 10.60 -4.37
CA ILE A 189 -7.10 9.60 -3.67
C ILE A 189 -7.94 10.33 -2.63
N THR A 190 -9.25 10.36 -2.84
CA THR A 190 -10.19 10.88 -1.83
C THR A 190 -10.85 9.73 -1.10
N MET A 191 -10.95 9.78 0.22
CA MET A 191 -11.63 8.81 1.10
C MET A 191 -12.60 9.51 2.04
N LYS A 192 -13.86 9.04 2.06
CA LYS A 192 -14.87 9.57 2.98
C LYS A 192 -14.87 8.75 4.26
N MET A 193 -14.58 9.41 5.37
CA MET A 193 -14.51 8.81 6.70
C MET A 193 -15.60 9.40 7.61
N PRO A 194 -16.00 8.71 8.69
CA PRO A 194 -17.00 9.22 9.62
C PRO A 194 -16.63 10.55 10.30
N PHE A 195 -15.35 10.90 10.29
CA PHE A 195 -14.78 12.10 10.89
C PHE A 195 -14.40 13.19 9.86
N GLY A 196 -14.60 12.96 8.56
CA GLY A 196 -14.22 13.91 7.52
C GLY A 196 -13.84 13.27 6.18
N GLU A 197 -13.39 14.10 5.26
CA GLU A 197 -12.86 13.67 3.95
C GLU A 197 -11.34 13.73 3.98
N MET A 198 -10.69 12.58 3.79
CA MET A 198 -9.24 12.48 3.69
C MET A 198 -8.85 12.50 2.22
N LYS A 199 -7.89 13.35 1.86
CA LYS A 199 -7.29 13.39 0.53
C LYS A 199 -5.83 12.98 0.62
N VAL A 200 -5.39 12.19 -0.35
CA VAL A 200 -4.02 11.73 -0.50
C VAL A 200 -3.58 12.08 -1.92
N ASP A 201 -2.68 13.04 -2.04
CA ASP A 201 -2.05 13.38 -3.31
C ASP A 201 -0.83 12.48 -3.49
N ARG A 202 -0.90 11.54 -4.44
CA ARG A 202 0.22 10.66 -4.79
C ARG A 202 0.94 11.23 -5.99
N THR A 203 2.26 11.34 -5.89
CA THR A 203 3.14 11.63 -7.02
C THR A 203 4.12 10.50 -7.20
N SER A 204 4.22 9.98 -8.41
CA SER A 204 5.16 8.93 -8.80
C SER A 204 6.11 9.48 -9.85
N THR A 205 7.41 9.20 -9.71
CA THR A 205 8.46 9.67 -10.62
C THR A 205 9.27 8.49 -11.13
N TYR A 206 9.39 8.35 -12.45
CA TYR A 206 10.18 7.28 -13.05
C TYR A 206 11.67 7.66 -13.12
N ASN A 207 12.52 6.83 -12.52
CA ASN A 207 13.96 7.08 -12.37
C ASN A 207 14.83 6.15 -13.24
N GLY A 208 14.28 5.62 -14.33
CA GLY A 208 15.02 4.71 -15.19
C GLY A 208 15.09 3.29 -14.61
N THR A 209 16.18 2.59 -14.91
CA THR A 209 16.41 1.22 -14.43
C THR A 209 17.60 1.14 -13.49
N ASP A 210 17.55 0.23 -12.52
CA ASP A 210 18.71 -0.11 -11.69
C ASP A 210 19.71 -1.05 -12.41
N ASP A 211 20.75 -1.47 -11.68
CA ASP A 211 21.82 -2.34 -12.18
C ASP A 211 21.32 -3.74 -12.59
N ASP A 212 20.19 -4.19 -12.04
CA ASP A 212 19.54 -5.47 -12.36
C ASP A 212 18.53 -5.32 -13.53
N GLY A 213 18.36 -4.10 -14.05
CA GLY A 213 17.42 -3.79 -15.13
C GLY A 213 15.97 -3.63 -14.66
N LEU A 214 15.72 -3.53 -13.35
CA LEU A 214 14.40 -3.26 -12.81
C LEU A 214 14.08 -1.77 -12.91
N HIS A 215 12.85 -1.45 -13.27
CA HIS A 215 12.38 -0.07 -13.36
C HIS A 215 12.18 0.50 -11.96
N VAL A 216 12.75 1.68 -11.72
CA VAL A 216 12.71 2.36 -10.42
C VAL A 216 11.68 3.49 -10.48
N ILE A 217 10.73 3.47 -9.55
CA ILE A 217 9.71 4.51 -9.40
C ILE A 217 9.77 5.03 -7.96
N ASP A 218 10.07 6.32 -7.79
CA ASP A 218 9.93 6.97 -6.49
C ASP A 218 8.48 7.39 -6.28
N ILE A 219 7.99 7.24 -5.05
CA ILE A 219 6.62 7.56 -4.67
C ILE A 219 6.67 8.60 -3.55
N SER A 220 5.86 9.63 -3.66
CA SER A 220 5.62 10.63 -2.60
C SER A 220 4.13 10.77 -2.36
N LEU A 221 3.71 10.81 -1.10
CA LEU A 221 2.32 10.99 -0.69
C LEU A 221 2.21 12.23 0.21
N GLU A 222 1.26 13.10 -0.10
CA GLU A 222 0.83 14.19 0.78
C GLU A 222 -0.58 13.89 1.27
N MET A 223 -0.82 14.04 2.57
CA MET A 223 -2.14 13.74 3.16
C MET A 223 -2.76 14.98 3.76
N THR A 224 -4.01 15.23 3.40
CA THR A 224 -4.82 16.30 3.99
C THR A 224 -6.15 15.74 4.50
N LEU A 225 -6.70 16.40 5.53
CA LEU A 225 -7.97 16.01 6.12
C LEU A 225 -8.88 17.23 6.21
N GLN A 226 -10.02 17.14 5.55
CA GLN A 226 -11.13 18.07 5.71
C GLN A 226 -12.04 17.56 6.83
N PRO A 227 -12.15 18.26 7.97
CA PRO A 227 -12.97 17.79 9.10
C PRO A 227 -14.44 17.67 8.70
N GLY A 228 -15.09 16.59 9.12
CA GLY A 228 -16.54 16.43 9.01
C GLY A 228 -17.28 17.12 10.15
N ASP A 229 -18.62 17.11 10.08
CA ASP A 229 -19.50 17.78 11.05
C ASP A 229 -19.66 17.07 12.40
N ASN A 230 -18.84 16.05 12.71
CA ASN A 230 -18.98 15.30 13.96
C ASN A 230 -18.58 16.17 15.17
N PRO A 231 -19.51 16.55 16.06
CA PRO A 231 -19.21 17.46 17.16
C PRO A 231 -18.50 16.75 18.33
N GLN A 232 -18.50 15.41 18.37
CA GLN A 232 -17.99 14.63 19.49
C GLN A 232 -16.49 14.29 19.35
N MET A 233 -15.97 14.30 18.12
CA MET A 233 -14.58 13.97 17.82
C MET A 233 -14.11 14.84 16.64
N LYS A 234 -13.01 15.56 16.83
CA LYS A 234 -12.31 16.27 15.76
C LYS A 234 -10.93 15.68 15.57
N LEU A 235 -10.56 15.43 14.32
CA LEU A 235 -9.24 14.99 13.92
C LEU A 235 -8.62 16.06 13.03
N SER A 236 -7.34 16.37 13.24
CA SER A 236 -6.55 17.19 12.31
C SER A 236 -5.19 16.56 12.08
N ILE A 237 -4.73 16.59 10.83
CA ILE A 237 -3.36 16.23 10.46
C ILE A 237 -2.53 17.51 10.61
N LYS A 238 -1.49 17.49 11.45
CA LYS A 238 -0.59 18.62 11.67
C LYS A 238 0.61 18.57 10.73
N ASP A 239 1.09 17.36 10.48
CA ASP A 239 2.22 17.07 9.60
C ASP A 239 2.04 15.67 9.03
N SER A 240 2.40 15.49 7.76
CA SER A 240 2.40 14.19 7.12
C SER A 240 3.52 14.14 6.10
N THR A 241 4.36 13.10 6.21
CA THR A 241 5.37 12.79 5.21
C THR A 241 5.22 11.34 4.83
N ALA A 242 5.09 11.04 3.54
CA ALA A 242 5.22 9.68 3.07
C ALA A 242 6.03 9.64 1.78
N SER A 243 7.01 8.76 1.73
CA SER A 243 7.79 8.52 0.54
C SER A 243 8.31 7.09 0.48
N GLY A 244 8.58 6.63 -0.72
CA GLY A 244 8.95 5.25 -0.97
C GLY A 244 9.55 5.04 -2.34
N LYS A 245 9.90 3.79 -2.61
CA LYS A 245 10.47 3.34 -3.86
C LYS A 245 9.81 2.02 -4.26
N MET A 246 9.49 1.91 -5.54
CA MET A 246 9.04 0.68 -6.18
C MET A 246 10.08 0.21 -7.18
N LEU A 247 10.36 -1.10 -7.16
CA LEU A 247 11.08 -1.81 -8.20
C LEU A 247 10.11 -2.66 -9.01
N PHE A 248 10.05 -2.40 -10.31
CA PHE A 248 9.11 -3.04 -11.23
C PHE A 248 9.86 -3.80 -12.32
N ASP A 249 9.57 -5.09 -12.47
CA ASP A 249 10.04 -5.89 -13.60
C ASP A 249 9.07 -5.67 -14.76
N ASN A 250 9.41 -4.78 -15.69
CA ASN A 250 8.55 -4.49 -16.84
C ASN A 250 8.59 -5.62 -17.88
N ALA A 251 9.58 -6.52 -17.85
CA ALA A 251 9.61 -7.68 -18.73
C ALA A 251 8.54 -8.69 -18.28
N ALA A 252 8.50 -9.01 -16.99
CA ALA A 252 7.50 -9.87 -16.36
C ALA A 252 6.18 -9.16 -16.05
N GLY A 253 6.15 -7.82 -16.07
CA GLY A 253 4.97 -7.00 -15.79
C GLY A 253 4.46 -7.13 -14.35
N ARG A 254 5.37 -7.07 -13.35
CA ARG A 254 5.00 -7.21 -11.93
C ARG A 254 5.93 -6.44 -10.99
N ILE A 255 5.40 -6.09 -9.83
CA ILE A 255 6.15 -5.47 -8.73
C ILE A 255 7.10 -6.51 -8.12
N VAL A 256 8.39 -6.20 -8.08
CA VAL A 256 9.41 -7.01 -7.40
C VAL A 256 9.56 -6.58 -5.94
N ASN A 257 9.55 -5.28 -5.71
CA ASN A 257 9.66 -4.69 -4.39
C ASN A 257 8.91 -3.35 -4.32
N LEU A 258 8.35 -3.04 -3.16
CA LEU A 258 7.87 -1.72 -2.78
C LEU A 258 8.28 -1.46 -1.34
N ASP A 259 8.99 -0.38 -1.09
CA ASP A 259 9.32 0.12 0.24
C ASP A 259 8.68 1.50 0.41
N LEU A 260 7.84 1.67 1.43
CA LEU A 260 7.16 2.92 1.76
C LEU A 260 7.39 3.26 3.23
N LYS A 261 7.76 4.50 3.51
CA LYS A 261 7.82 5.04 4.87
C LYS A 261 6.85 6.20 4.99
N GLN A 262 6.08 6.20 6.05
CA GLN A 262 5.08 7.21 6.37
C GLN A 262 5.26 7.68 7.81
N ASN A 263 5.19 8.99 8.04
CA ASN A 263 5.06 9.57 9.37
C ASN A 263 3.89 10.55 9.34
N VAL A 264 2.98 10.43 10.30
CA VAL A 264 1.83 11.34 10.45
C VAL A 264 1.77 11.83 11.88
N THR A 265 1.68 13.15 12.03
CA THR A 265 1.35 13.80 13.30
C THR A 265 -0.10 14.22 13.26
N MET A 266 -0.90 13.66 14.16
CA MET A 266 -2.33 13.94 14.29
C MET A 266 -2.63 14.59 15.63
N GLU A 267 -3.66 15.42 15.63
CA GLU A 267 -4.26 15.95 16.85
C GLU A 267 -5.71 15.52 16.90
N ILE A 268 -6.04 14.78 17.95
CA ILE A 268 -7.37 14.24 18.24
C ILE A 268 -7.96 15.06 19.37
N SER A 269 -9.10 15.69 19.12
CA SER A 269 -9.89 16.36 20.16
C SER A 269 -11.18 15.61 20.41
N ALA A 270 -11.34 15.03 21.59
CA ALA A 270 -12.52 14.27 22.00
C ALA A 270 -12.86 14.55 23.47
N ALA A 271 -14.15 14.73 23.78
CA ALA A 271 -14.64 14.94 25.14
C ALA A 271 -13.90 16.05 25.95
N GLY A 272 -13.45 17.12 25.28
CA GLY A 272 -12.72 18.22 25.91
C GLY A 272 -11.23 17.94 26.20
N GLN A 273 -10.72 16.79 25.78
CA GLN A 273 -9.30 16.46 25.82
C GLN A 273 -8.69 16.58 24.41
N GLN A 274 -7.43 17.01 24.35
CA GLN A 274 -6.63 17.08 23.14
C GLN A 274 -5.45 16.10 23.29
N ILE A 275 -5.30 15.22 22.32
CA ILE A 275 -4.26 14.18 22.28
C ILE A 275 -3.49 14.38 20.99
N ASN A 276 -2.20 14.65 21.12
CA ASN A 276 -1.28 14.60 19.99
C ASN A 276 -0.76 13.18 19.86
N GLN A 277 -0.84 12.65 18.64
CA GLN A 277 -0.39 11.32 18.31
C GLN A 277 0.56 11.38 17.11
N GLU A 278 1.72 10.78 17.28
CA GLU A 278 2.69 10.56 16.20
C GLU A 278 2.62 9.09 15.81
N VAL A 279 2.50 8.82 14.51
CA VAL A 279 2.49 7.48 13.95
C VAL A 279 3.58 7.40 12.88
N SER A 280 4.48 6.43 13.02
CA SER A 280 5.45 6.08 11.98
C SER A 280 5.13 4.67 11.49
N THR A 281 5.07 4.50 10.18
CA THR A 281 4.80 3.22 9.52
C THR A 281 5.85 2.99 8.45
N THR A 282 6.38 1.79 8.39
CA THR A 282 7.13 1.29 7.23
C THR A 282 6.38 0.10 6.66
N THR A 283 6.28 0.06 5.33
CA THR A 283 5.63 -1.02 4.60
C THR A 283 6.59 -1.50 3.54
N LYS A 284 6.86 -2.80 3.52
CA LYS A 284 7.65 -3.49 2.51
C LYS A 284 6.80 -4.56 1.86
N LEU A 285 6.74 -4.58 0.54
CA LEU A 285 6.16 -5.66 -0.25
C LEU A 285 7.27 -6.27 -1.10
N GLU A 286 7.35 -7.59 -1.14
CA GLU A 286 8.32 -8.30 -1.98
C GLU A 286 7.75 -9.62 -2.47
N ALA A 287 8.32 -10.18 -3.54
CA ALA A 287 7.97 -11.53 -3.99
C ALA A 287 8.27 -12.56 -2.89
N ASP A 288 7.30 -13.45 -2.63
CA ASP A 288 7.51 -14.57 -1.70
C ASP A 288 8.42 -15.60 -2.37
N LYS A 289 9.68 -15.65 -1.92
CA LYS A 289 10.69 -16.60 -2.43
C LYS A 289 10.48 -18.03 -1.90
N GLY A 290 9.42 -18.28 -1.12
CA GLY A 290 9.02 -19.61 -0.70
C GLY A 290 9.94 -20.22 0.35
N GLU A 291 10.43 -19.43 1.31
CA GLU A 291 11.07 -20.00 2.51
C GLU A 291 10.00 -20.70 3.35
N ARG A 292 9.78 -21.99 3.06
CA ARG A 292 9.27 -22.93 4.04
C ARG A 292 10.24 -22.88 5.22
N THR A 293 9.84 -22.20 6.28
CA THR A 293 10.35 -22.45 7.62
C THR A 293 10.08 -23.91 7.92
N THR A 294 11.08 -24.75 7.64
CA THR A 294 11.13 -26.12 8.13
C THR A 294 11.37 -26.01 9.63
N GLN A 295 10.30 -26.01 10.43
CA GLN A 295 10.47 -26.42 11.82
C GLN A 295 10.69 -27.95 11.84
N PRO A 296 11.67 -28.42 12.62
CA PRO A 296 11.96 -29.84 12.70
C PRO A 296 10.79 -30.54 13.39
N SER A 297 10.36 -31.66 12.81
CA SER A 297 9.53 -32.63 13.52
C SER A 297 10.30 -33.14 14.74
N GLU A 298 9.80 -32.86 15.94
CA GLU A 298 10.04 -33.72 17.10
C GLU A 298 9.24 -35.02 16.97
#